data_AF-A0A7G8FZB5-F1
#
_entry.id   AF-A0A7G8FZB5-F1
#
_cell.length_a   1.000
_cell.length_b   1.000
_cell.length_c   1.000
_cell.angle_alpha   90.00
_cell.angle_beta   90.00
_cell.angle_gamma   90.00
#
_symmetry.space_group_name_H-M   'P 1'
#
loop_
_entity.id
_entity.type
_entity.pdbx_description
1 polymer ?
#
loop_
_entity_poly.entity_id
_entity_poly.type
_entity_poly.pdbx_seq_one_letter_code
_entity_poly.pdbx_strand_id
1 'polypeptide(L)'
;MLQQEEPTDFVIATGRQKSVRTFIELFAKALGWCGIRWEGQGVDGIGRRADNNAIEVRIAPKYYRPAEVQTLLENPILAKEKLG
;
A
#
# COMPACT_ATOMS: atom_id res chain seq x y z
N MET A 1 19.83 7.41 14.55
CA MET A 1 18.70 7.21 15.50
C MET A 1 19.11 6.84 16.92
N LEU A 2 20.35 6.37 17.17
CA LEU A 2 20.84 6.08 18.54
C LEU A 2 21.97 7.04 18.99
N GLN A 3 22.24 8.07 18.19
CA GLN A 3 23.36 9.00 18.38
C GLN A 3 22.93 10.33 19.01
N GLN A 4 21.71 10.40 19.55
CA GLN A 4 21.19 11.58 20.24
C GLN A 4 21.62 11.55 21.71
N GLU A 5 21.76 12.73 22.31
CA GLU A 5 22.16 12.85 23.73
C GLU A 5 21.08 12.31 24.68
N GLU A 6 19.81 12.54 24.34
CA GLU A 6 18.66 12.13 25.15
C GLU A 6 17.77 11.12 24.42
N PRO A 7 17.18 10.15 25.15
CA PRO A 7 16.20 9.24 24.58
C PRO A 7 14.94 10.01 24.18
N THR A 8 14.41 9.74 22.98
CA THR A 8 13.18 10.34 22.48
C THR A 8 12.52 9.37 21.49
N ASP A 9 11.20 9.29 21.53
CA ASP A 9 10.42 8.50 20.59
C ASP A 9 10.13 9.30 19.32
N PHE A 10 10.32 8.66 18.16
CA PHE A 10 10.13 9.29 16.86
C PHE A 10 9.22 8.45 15.96
N VAL A 11 8.34 9.13 15.24
CA VAL A 11 7.55 8.55 14.15
C VAL A 11 8.39 8.51 12.89
N ILE A 12 8.65 7.30 12.36
CA ILE A 12 9.43 7.10 11.13
C ILE A 12 8.53 6.62 10.02
N ALA A 13 8.17 7.53 9.12
CA ALA A 13 7.28 7.26 8.00
C ALA A 13 7.64 8.11 6.79
N THR A 14 7.09 7.77 5.62
CA THR A 14 7.29 8.56 4.39
C THR A 14 6.39 9.79 4.29
N GLY A 15 5.38 9.91 5.16
CA GLY A 15 4.31 10.90 5.03
C GLY A 15 3.42 10.71 3.80
N ARG A 16 3.50 9.56 3.12
CA ARG A 16 2.71 9.22 1.93
C ARG A 16 1.98 7.91 2.14
N GLN A 17 0.73 7.86 1.66
CA GLN A 17 -0.08 6.65 1.65
C GLN A 17 -0.41 6.24 0.21
N LYS A 18 -0.50 4.93 -0.01
CA LYS A 18 -1.03 4.33 -1.23
C LYS A 18 -1.99 3.20 -0.87
N SER A 19 -3.01 3.00 -1.70
CA SER A 19 -3.91 1.86 -1.56
C SER A 19 -3.21 0.56 -1.99
N VAL A 20 -3.72 -0.58 -1.51
CA VAL A 20 -3.27 -1.91 -1.95
C VAL A 20 -3.45 -2.07 -3.47
N ARG A 21 -4.54 -1.53 -4.05
CA ARG A 21 -4.76 -1.55 -5.51
C ARG A 21 -3.67 -0.80 -6.27
N THR A 22 -3.27 0.38 -5.79
CA THR A 22 -2.19 1.16 -6.41
C THR A 22 -0.85 0.41 -6.36
N PHE A 23 -0.59 -0.34 -5.28
CA PHE A 23 0.61 -1.18 -5.21
C PHE A 23 0.59 -2.27 -6.29
N ILE A 24 -0.55 -2.95 -6.49
CA ILE A 24 -0.73 -3.95 -7.54
C ILE A 24 -0.57 -3.35 -8.94
N GLU A 25 -1.12 -2.17 -9.18
CA GLU A 25 -1.00 -1.45 -10.47
C GLU A 25 0.45 -1.06 -10.78
N LEU A 26 1.22 -0.62 -9.78
CA LEU A 26 2.65 -0.32 -9.93
C LEU A 26 3.43 -1.59 -10.27
N PHE A 27 3.10 -2.71 -9.62
CA PHE A 27 3.74 -4.00 -9.89
C PHE A 27 3.43 -4.50 -11.31
N ALA A 28 2.19 -4.38 -11.77
CA ALA A 28 1.81 -4.73 -13.14
C ALA A 28 2.58 -3.92 -14.18
N LYS A 29 2.84 -2.63 -13.93
CA LYS A 29 3.69 -1.80 -14.79
C LYS A 29 5.15 -2.27 -14.76
N ALA A 30 5.69 -2.56 -13.57
CA ALA A 30 7.06 -3.03 -13.41
C ALA A 30 7.31 -4.39 -14.11
N LEU A 31 6.29 -5.26 -14.17
CA LEU A 31 6.34 -6.53 -14.89
C LEU A 31 6.01 -6.43 -16.39
N GLY A 32 5.72 -5.23 -16.91
CA GLY A 32 5.41 -5.03 -18.33
C GLY A 32 4.01 -5.49 -18.74
N TRP A 33 3.05 -5.64 -17.80
CA TRP A 33 1.69 -6.12 -18.08
C TRP A 33 0.74 -5.02 -18.61
N CYS A 34 1.28 -3.84 -18.92
CA CYS A 34 0.55 -2.62 -19.34
C CYS A 34 -0.44 -2.03 -18.30
N GLY A 35 -0.87 -2.81 -17.30
CA GLY A 35 -1.73 -2.38 -16.20
C GLY A 35 -2.72 -3.45 -15.76
N ILE A 36 -3.52 -3.12 -14.74
CA ILE A 36 -4.66 -3.93 -14.28
C ILE A 36 -5.96 -3.17 -14.54
N ARG A 37 -6.95 -3.86 -15.09
CA ARG A 37 -8.35 -3.43 -15.18
C ARG A 37 -9.13 -4.06 -14.04
N TRP A 38 -9.75 -3.22 -13.23
CA TRP A 38 -10.58 -3.66 -12.10
C TRP A 38 -12.04 -3.77 -12.55
N GLU A 39 -12.65 -4.92 -12.29
CA GLU A 39 -14.07 -5.21 -12.58
C GLU A 39 -14.74 -5.70 -11.29
N GLY A 40 -16.03 -5.43 -11.11
CA GLY A 40 -16.78 -5.82 -9.91
C GLY A 40 -16.54 -4.94 -8.68
N GLN A 41 -17.24 -5.26 -7.59
CA GLN A 41 -17.18 -4.53 -6.32
C GLN A 41 -17.13 -5.51 -5.14
N GLY A 42 -16.59 -5.06 -4.01
CA GLY A 42 -16.51 -5.87 -2.80
C GLY A 42 -15.80 -7.20 -3.04
N VAL A 43 -16.41 -8.30 -2.60
CA VAL A 43 -15.87 -9.66 -2.70
C VAL A 43 -15.86 -10.22 -4.13
N ASP A 44 -16.71 -9.69 -5.00
CA ASP A 44 -16.81 -10.08 -6.41
C ASP A 44 -15.80 -9.33 -7.29
N GLY A 45 -14.98 -8.46 -6.69
CA GLY A 45 -13.97 -7.69 -7.40
C GLY A 45 -12.83 -8.55 -7.94
N ILE A 46 -12.49 -8.33 -9.21
CA ILE A 46 -11.38 -8.98 -9.90
C ILE A 46 -10.43 -7.95 -10.52
N GLY A 47 -9.17 -8.33 -10.67
CA GLY A 47 -8.15 -7.57 -11.41
C GLY A 47 -7.70 -8.38 -12.62
N ARG A 48 -7.97 -7.84 -13.80
CA ARG A 48 -7.63 -8.41 -15.10
C ARG A 48 -6.43 -7.70 -15.70
N ARG A 49 -5.47 -8.43 -16.25
CA ARG A 49 -4.37 -7.81 -16.99
C ARG A 49 -4.88 -7.06 -18.23
N ALA A 50 -4.28 -5.90 -18.50
CA ALA A 50 -4.66 -5.08 -19.64
C ALA A 50 -4.20 -5.67 -20.99
N ASP A 51 -3.11 -6.43 -21.01
CA ASP A 51 -2.48 -6.96 -22.21
C ASP A 51 -3.17 -8.21 -22.79
N ASN A 52 -3.58 -9.15 -21.95
CA ASN A 52 -4.05 -10.47 -22.38
C ASN A 52 -5.39 -10.90 -21.78
N ASN A 53 -6.05 -10.04 -21.01
CA ASN A 53 -7.31 -10.33 -20.34
C ASN A 53 -7.29 -11.45 -19.28
N ALA A 54 -6.13 -11.96 -18.87
CA ALA A 54 -6.06 -12.95 -17.80
C ALA A 54 -6.47 -12.33 -16.45
N ILE A 55 -7.20 -13.10 -15.64
CA ILE A 55 -7.59 -12.70 -14.28
C ILE A 55 -6.49 -13.17 -13.33
N GLU A 56 -5.68 -12.22 -12.84
CA GLU A 56 -4.56 -12.51 -11.93
C GLU A 56 -4.88 -12.14 -10.48
N VAL A 57 -5.91 -11.32 -10.25
CA VAL A 57 -6.29 -10.88 -8.91
C VAL A 57 -7.76 -11.19 -8.67
N ARG A 58 -8.07 -11.80 -7.53
CA ARG A 58 -9.42 -11.99 -7.01
C ARG A 58 -9.44 -11.66 -5.52
N ILE A 59 -10.58 -11.17 -5.05
CA ILE A 59 -10.78 -10.88 -3.64
C ILE A 59 -11.29 -12.14 -2.94
N ALA A 60 -10.61 -12.56 -1.87
CA ALA A 60 -11.02 -13.71 -1.08
C ALA A 60 -11.39 -13.24 0.35
N PRO A 61 -12.66 -13.40 0.77
CA PRO A 61 -13.15 -12.92 2.07
C PRO A 61 -12.37 -13.47 3.27
N LYS A 62 -11.74 -14.64 3.12
CA LYS A 62 -10.89 -15.27 4.15
C LYS A 62 -9.71 -14.40 4.60
N TYR A 63 -9.30 -13.40 3.81
CA TYR A 63 -8.22 -12.48 4.16
C TYR A 63 -8.72 -11.20 4.83
N TYR A 64 -10.02 -11.00 4.98
CA TYR A 64 -10.57 -9.87 5.71
C TYR A 64 -10.34 -10.03 7.21
N ARG A 65 -9.96 -8.94 7.87
CA ARG A 65 -9.74 -8.94 9.30
C ARG A 65 -11.02 -8.55 10.04
N PRO A 66 -11.36 -9.19 11.17
CA PRO A 66 -12.51 -8.80 12.00
C PRO A 66 -12.41 -7.34 12.50
N ALA A 67 -11.19 -6.87 12.76
CA ALA A 67 -10.88 -5.48 13.05
C ALA A 67 -9.89 -4.98 11.99
N GLU A 68 -10.37 -4.12 11.10
CA GLU A 68 -9.58 -3.59 9.99
C GLU A 68 -9.07 -2.19 10.31
N VAL A 69 -7.81 -1.93 9.97
CA VAL A 69 -7.25 -0.58 10.01
C VAL A 69 -7.31 -0.02 8.59
N GLN A 70 -8.30 0.82 8.33
CA GLN A 70 -8.59 1.30 6.97
C GLN A 70 -7.48 2.17 6.40
N THR A 71 -6.79 2.94 7.23
CA THR A 71 -5.78 3.89 6.81
C THR A 71 -4.71 4.07 7.87
N LEU A 72 -3.46 4.16 7.43
CA LEU A 72 -2.32 4.57 8.24
C LEU A 72 -1.55 5.62 7.43
N LEU A 73 -1.48 6.83 7.98
CA LEU A 73 -0.71 7.94 7.45
C LEU A 73 -0.10 8.67 8.62
N GLU A 74 1.23 8.69 8.66
CA GLU A 74 1.98 9.19 9.79
C GLU A 74 2.80 10.42 9.40
N ASN A 75 3.08 11.27 10.39
CA ASN A 75 3.79 12.52 10.22
C ASN A 75 5.22 12.44 10.80
N PRO A 76 6.27 12.39 9.95
CA PRO A 76 7.66 12.26 10.38
C PRO A 76 8.36 13.61 10.66
N ILE A 77 7.65 14.74 10.79
CA ILE A 77 8.26 16.09 10.93
C ILE A 77 9.29 16.13 12.07
N LEU A 78 8.95 15.62 13.26
CA LEU A 78 9.86 15.63 14.41
C LEU A 78 11.15 14.84 14.14
N ALA A 79 11.04 13.69 13.47
CA ALA A 79 12.20 12.88 13.10
C ALA A 79 13.08 13.62 12.10
N LYS A 80 12.48 14.24 11.07
CA LYS A 80 13.20 15.00 10.05
C LYS A 80 13.95 16.20 10.63
N GLU A 81 13.32 16.93 11.55
CA GLU A 81 13.93 18.12 12.17
C GLU A 81 15.10 17.76 13.09
N LYS A 82 14.99 16.68 13.88
CA LYS A 82 16.03 16.31 14.86
C LYS A 82 17.09 15.34 14.33
N LEU A 83 16.77 14.52 13.33
CA LEU A 83 17.64 13.43 12.85
C LEU A 83 18.17 13.63 11.42
N GLY A 84 17.62 14.57 10.66
CA GLY A 84 17.87 14.74 9.22
C GLY A 84 16.99 13.86 8.34
#